data_AF-A0A2T7PG27-F1
#
_entry.id   AF-A0A2T7PG27-F1
#
_cell.length_a   1.000
_cell.length_b   1.000
_cell.length_c   1.000
_cell.angle_alpha   90.00
_cell.angle_beta   90.00
_cell.angle_gamma   90.00
#
_symmetry.space_group_name_H-M   'P 1'
#
loop_
_entity.id
_entity.type
_entity.pdbx_description
1 polymer ?
#
loop_
_entity_poly.entity_id
_entity_poly.type
_entity_poly.pdbx_seq_one_letter_code
_entity_poly.pdbx_strand_id
1 'polypeptide(L)'
;MVTTHCSWRTLEEWRGMKLPLSTASNEASRMFDASLTQFVGYWEDASVGGISTTLPKMLQADPDFVMGYVLTNSLHLYGGGASVHNNPDLKESVRKMSTLCDRQVNLSVREKKHVKAVQLLADGYIVDACNVWEDILLEHPGDILALKCAYLGYIYLGDSAQLRDSVARILPHWKTSSPYYGFLLGMHAFGLEETNMYERAEKQARKALELNRHDCWSTHTLSHVLEMTGRQDQGIEFLTSTVSDWEGGKSLACHNYWHLALHHIEKGQYQEAVDIFDSQVCQALVSFREGDFANVVDLLHPLRYKIFVIGGSNAQRDVFNLLLIHAALKSPRVEHHRIARSMLAERKALKENSPLTDRLLGKVVALHWG
;
A
#
# COMPACT_ATOMS: atom_id res chain seq x y z
N MET A 1 -21.09 4.48 11.15
CA MET A 1 -20.89 3.62 9.96
C MET A 1 -21.50 4.32 8.76
N VAL A 2 -20.69 5.01 7.96
CA VAL A 2 -21.12 5.39 6.62
C VAL A 2 -20.96 4.12 5.79
N THR A 3 -22.06 3.43 5.53
CA THR A 3 -22.08 2.31 4.60
C THR A 3 -21.78 2.87 3.22
N THR A 4 -20.56 2.67 2.72
CA THR A 4 -20.21 2.96 1.32
C THR A 4 -21.10 2.20 0.33
N HIS A 5 -21.79 1.15 0.81
CA HIS A 5 -22.80 0.39 0.08
C HIS A 5 -24.03 0.12 0.95
N CYS A 6 -25.22 0.54 0.51
CA CYS A 6 -26.49 0.10 1.12
C CYS A 6 -26.84 -1.36 0.78
N SER A 7 -26.23 -1.90 -0.28
CA SER A 7 -26.33 -3.29 -0.72
C SER A 7 -25.14 -3.66 -1.62
N TRP A 8 -24.70 -4.91 -1.55
CA TRP A 8 -23.70 -5.48 -2.46
C TRP A 8 -24.33 -5.80 -3.82
N ARG A 9 -23.59 -5.51 -4.88
CA ARG A 9 -24.10 -5.53 -6.27
C ARG A 9 -24.39 -6.94 -6.78
N THR A 10 -25.59 -7.07 -7.32
CA THR A 10 -26.08 -8.20 -8.09
C THR A 10 -25.55 -8.20 -9.53
N LEU A 11 -25.78 -9.30 -10.24
CA LEU A 11 -25.42 -9.43 -11.65
C LEU A 11 -26.09 -8.36 -12.53
N GLU A 12 -27.31 -7.96 -12.21
CA GLU A 12 -28.04 -6.94 -12.95
C GLU A 12 -27.39 -5.56 -12.80
N GLU A 13 -26.97 -5.20 -11.59
CA GLU A 13 -26.29 -3.93 -11.33
C GLU A 13 -24.92 -3.87 -12.03
N TRP A 14 -24.14 -4.97 -12.02
CA TRP A 14 -22.89 -5.06 -12.79
C TRP A 14 -23.11 -4.92 -14.30
N ARG A 15 -24.20 -5.49 -14.85
CA ARG A 15 -24.59 -5.26 -16.26
C ARG A 15 -24.98 -3.81 -16.52
N GLY A 16 -25.72 -3.18 -15.60
CA GLY A 16 -26.07 -1.76 -15.67
C GLY A 16 -24.84 -0.84 -15.70
N MET A 17 -23.75 -1.24 -15.04
CA MET A 17 -22.44 -0.59 -15.08
C MET A 17 -21.63 -0.91 -16.35
N LYS A 18 -22.17 -1.70 -17.28
CA LYS A 18 -21.49 -2.20 -18.48
C LYS A 18 -20.24 -3.04 -18.18
N LEU A 19 -20.25 -3.73 -17.04
CA LEU A 19 -19.19 -4.63 -16.58
C LEU A 19 -19.79 -5.99 -16.24
N PRO A 20 -20.40 -6.71 -17.21
CA PRO A 20 -21.04 -7.99 -16.95
C PRO A 20 -20.05 -9.01 -16.39
N LEU A 21 -20.52 -9.85 -15.48
CA LEU A 21 -19.80 -10.98 -14.90
C LEU A 21 -20.34 -12.29 -15.49
N SER A 22 -19.45 -13.25 -15.76
CA SER A 22 -19.81 -14.54 -16.37
C SER A 22 -20.51 -15.53 -15.43
N THR A 23 -20.46 -15.30 -14.11
CA THR A 23 -21.17 -16.13 -13.12
C THR A 23 -22.69 -15.99 -13.25
N ALA A 24 -23.40 -17.09 -12.97
CA ALA A 24 -24.84 -17.11 -12.82
C ALA A 24 -25.30 -16.89 -11.36
N SER A 25 -24.36 -16.85 -10.41
CA SER A 25 -24.64 -16.76 -8.98
C SER A 25 -24.66 -15.31 -8.50
N ASN A 26 -25.84 -14.82 -8.11
CA ASN A 26 -25.96 -13.52 -7.45
C ASN A 26 -25.19 -13.47 -6.13
N GLU A 27 -25.06 -14.59 -5.43
CA GLU A 27 -24.27 -14.65 -4.20
C GLU A 27 -22.77 -14.46 -4.50
N ALA A 28 -22.24 -15.13 -5.53
CA ALA A 28 -20.86 -14.91 -5.97
C ALA A 28 -20.62 -13.46 -6.41
N SER A 29 -21.56 -12.85 -7.14
CA SER A 29 -21.52 -11.43 -7.53
C SER A 29 -21.47 -10.48 -6.33
N ARG A 30 -22.28 -10.72 -5.30
CA ARG A 30 -22.30 -9.88 -4.09
C ARG A 30 -21.01 -10.02 -3.29
N MET A 31 -20.52 -11.25 -3.13
CA MET A 31 -19.25 -11.48 -2.43
C MET A 31 -18.07 -10.90 -3.21
N PHE A 32 -18.10 -10.95 -4.55
CA PHE A 32 -17.11 -10.26 -5.40
C PHE A 32 -17.11 -8.76 -5.17
N ASP A 33 -18.28 -8.13 -5.16
CA ASP A 33 -18.42 -6.70 -4.89
C ASP A 33 -17.91 -6.33 -3.49
N ALA A 34 -18.27 -7.11 -2.48
CA ALA A 34 -17.81 -6.92 -1.12
C ALA A 34 -16.28 -7.08 -0.99
N SER A 35 -15.70 -8.12 -1.60
CA SER A 35 -14.25 -8.34 -1.62
C SER A 35 -13.51 -7.24 -2.36
N LEU A 36 -14.02 -6.81 -3.53
CA LEU A 36 -13.44 -5.74 -4.32
C LEU A 36 -13.46 -4.41 -3.57
N THR A 37 -14.56 -4.10 -2.89
CA THR A 37 -14.69 -2.87 -2.10
C THR A 37 -13.70 -2.81 -0.95
N GLN A 38 -13.54 -3.93 -0.23
CA GLN A 38 -12.55 -4.06 0.84
C GLN A 38 -11.12 -3.95 0.31
N PHE A 39 -10.84 -4.57 -0.85
CA PHE A 39 -9.53 -4.48 -1.50
C PHE A 39 -9.19 -3.05 -1.96
N VAL A 40 -10.14 -2.37 -2.60
CA VAL A 40 -9.93 -0.99 -3.08
C VAL A 40 -9.68 -0.04 -1.91
N GLY A 41 -10.50 -0.14 -0.85
CA GLY A 41 -10.44 0.78 0.28
C GLY A 41 -9.50 0.39 1.43
N TYR A 42 -8.72 -0.70 1.30
CA TYR A 42 -7.82 -1.19 2.35
C TYR A 42 -8.47 -1.35 3.73
N TRP A 43 -9.70 -1.87 3.77
CA TRP A 43 -10.46 -2.00 5.01
C TRP A 43 -11.19 -3.34 5.07
N GLU A 44 -11.62 -3.74 6.26
CA GLU A 44 -12.45 -4.93 6.44
C GLU A 44 -13.85 -4.57 6.91
N ASP A 45 -14.83 -5.09 6.16
CA ASP A 45 -16.23 -4.87 6.45
C ASP A 45 -16.74 -5.94 7.41
N ALA A 46 -17.00 -5.52 8.65
CA ALA A 46 -17.53 -6.37 9.70
C ALA A 46 -18.88 -7.01 9.33
N SER A 47 -19.71 -6.36 8.50
CA SER A 47 -21.02 -6.89 8.08
C SER A 47 -20.91 -8.15 7.22
N VAL A 48 -19.77 -8.36 6.57
CA VAL A 48 -19.47 -9.55 5.76
C VAL A 48 -18.33 -10.40 6.33
N GLY A 49 -17.83 -10.05 7.52
CA GLY A 49 -16.78 -10.78 8.23
C GLY A 49 -15.39 -10.62 7.63
N GLY A 50 -15.11 -9.52 6.93
CA GLY A 50 -13.79 -9.24 6.36
C GLY A 50 -13.49 -9.95 5.04
N ILE A 51 -12.31 -9.65 4.46
CA ILE A 51 -11.91 -10.19 3.16
C ILE A 51 -11.62 -11.70 3.23
N SER A 52 -11.13 -12.18 4.37
CA SER A 52 -10.91 -13.60 4.65
C SER A 52 -12.19 -14.44 4.63
N THR A 53 -13.36 -13.81 4.81
CA THR A 53 -14.66 -14.47 4.74
C THR A 53 -15.29 -14.36 3.35
N THR A 54 -15.18 -13.18 2.72
CA THR A 54 -15.83 -12.93 1.42
C THR A 54 -15.20 -13.72 0.27
N LEU A 55 -13.87 -13.87 0.22
CA LEU A 55 -13.21 -14.62 -0.86
C LEU A 55 -13.60 -16.12 -0.88
N PRO A 56 -13.56 -16.86 0.25
CA PRO A 56 -14.02 -18.25 0.25
C PRO A 56 -15.51 -18.40 -0.07
N LYS A 57 -16.37 -17.52 0.47
CA LYS A 57 -17.82 -17.55 0.18
C LYS A 57 -18.12 -17.31 -1.30
N MET A 58 -17.40 -16.39 -1.94
CA MET A 58 -17.51 -16.11 -3.37
C MET A 58 -17.25 -17.38 -4.20
N LEU A 59 -16.13 -18.07 -3.95
CA LEU A 59 -15.75 -19.28 -4.68
C LEU A 59 -16.56 -20.52 -4.26
N GLN A 60 -17.15 -20.52 -3.07
CA GLN A 60 -18.12 -21.55 -2.67
C GLN A 60 -19.45 -21.39 -3.42
N ALA A 61 -19.90 -20.14 -3.61
CA ALA A 61 -21.14 -19.82 -4.31
C ALA A 61 -21.06 -20.07 -5.82
N ASP A 62 -19.86 -19.95 -6.41
CA ASP A 62 -19.57 -20.38 -7.77
C ASP A 62 -18.08 -20.79 -7.92
N PRO A 63 -17.77 -22.11 -7.85
CA PRO A 63 -16.40 -22.62 -7.98
C PRO A 63 -15.75 -22.42 -9.35
N ASP A 64 -16.52 -21.98 -10.35
CA ASP A 64 -16.09 -21.75 -11.72
C ASP A 64 -16.05 -20.25 -12.07
N PHE A 65 -16.25 -19.37 -11.09
CA PHE A 65 -16.28 -17.94 -11.32
C PHE A 65 -14.88 -17.35 -11.58
N VAL A 66 -14.58 -17.12 -12.86
CA VAL A 66 -13.25 -16.66 -13.34
C VAL A 66 -12.81 -15.35 -12.69
N MET A 67 -13.69 -14.33 -12.62
CA MET A 67 -13.32 -13.06 -12.00
C MET A 67 -13.10 -13.18 -10.48
N GLY A 68 -13.73 -14.16 -9.83
CA GLY A 68 -13.42 -14.50 -8.44
C GLY A 68 -11.97 -14.95 -8.29
N TYR A 69 -11.49 -15.82 -9.19
CA TYR A 69 -10.08 -16.21 -9.22
C TYR A 69 -9.14 -15.06 -9.59
N VAL A 70 -9.53 -14.19 -10.53
CA VAL A 70 -8.74 -12.98 -10.87
C VAL A 70 -8.51 -12.12 -9.64
N LEU A 71 -9.57 -11.82 -8.87
CA LEU A 71 -9.47 -11.00 -7.66
C LEU A 71 -8.63 -11.69 -6.58
N THR A 72 -8.93 -12.95 -6.26
CA THR A 72 -8.20 -13.72 -5.24
C THR A 72 -6.72 -13.86 -5.58
N ASN A 73 -6.38 -14.18 -6.84
CA ASN A 73 -4.99 -14.37 -7.25
C ASN A 73 -4.23 -13.05 -7.27
N SER A 74 -4.85 -11.95 -7.74
CA SER A 74 -4.22 -10.62 -7.72
C SER A 74 -3.88 -10.17 -6.30
N LEU A 75 -4.78 -10.38 -5.35
CA LEU A 75 -4.57 -10.09 -3.93
C LEU A 75 -3.38 -10.86 -3.35
N HIS A 76 -3.28 -12.16 -3.63
CA HIS A 76 -2.17 -12.98 -3.14
C HIS A 76 -0.83 -12.58 -3.78
N LEU A 77 -0.81 -12.33 -5.10
CA LEU A 77 0.39 -11.95 -5.83
C LEU A 77 0.95 -10.60 -5.37
N TYR A 78 0.08 -9.63 -5.09
CA TYR A 78 0.48 -8.32 -4.55
C TYR A 78 0.66 -8.29 -3.02
N GLY A 79 0.31 -9.37 -2.31
CA GLY A 79 0.43 -9.44 -0.85
C GLY A 79 1.86 -9.62 -0.33
N GLY A 80 2.86 -9.77 -1.21
CA GLY A 80 4.29 -9.83 -0.85
C GLY A 80 4.77 -11.10 -0.14
N GLY A 81 3.85 -11.93 0.37
CA GLY A 81 4.16 -13.16 1.11
C GLY A 81 4.16 -14.45 0.28
N ALA A 82 3.70 -14.42 -0.97
CA ALA A 82 3.54 -15.61 -1.80
C ALA A 82 3.79 -15.33 -3.29
N SER A 83 4.31 -16.33 -3.99
CA SER A 83 4.47 -16.38 -5.45
C SER A 83 4.12 -17.79 -5.93
N VAL A 84 3.87 -17.95 -7.23
CA VAL A 84 3.61 -19.28 -7.83
C VAL A 84 4.81 -20.25 -7.72
N HIS A 85 5.99 -19.74 -7.36
CA HIS A 85 7.19 -20.56 -7.17
C HIS A 85 7.31 -21.13 -5.74
N ASN A 86 6.82 -20.40 -4.73
CA ASN A 86 6.96 -20.78 -3.32
C ASN A 86 5.62 -21.16 -2.64
N ASN A 87 4.50 -21.01 -3.34
CA ASN A 87 3.17 -21.35 -2.83
C ASN A 87 2.42 -22.26 -3.84
N PRO A 88 2.36 -23.59 -3.58
CA PRO A 88 1.68 -24.55 -4.44
C PRO A 88 0.18 -24.27 -4.63
N ASP A 89 -0.51 -23.80 -3.58
CA ASP A 89 -1.95 -23.50 -3.64
C ASP A 89 -2.23 -22.31 -4.56
N LEU A 90 -1.39 -21.27 -4.50
CA LEU A 90 -1.47 -20.14 -5.41
C LEU A 90 -1.19 -20.56 -6.86
N LYS A 91 -0.18 -21.41 -7.07
CA LYS A 91 0.13 -21.95 -8.40
C LYS A 91 -1.05 -22.72 -8.98
N GLU A 92 -1.67 -23.60 -8.20
CA GLU A 92 -2.86 -24.34 -8.64
C GLU A 92 -4.06 -23.42 -8.88
N SER A 93 -4.26 -22.41 -8.05
CA SER A 93 -5.32 -21.40 -8.23
C SER A 93 -5.17 -20.62 -9.54
N VAL A 94 -3.94 -20.20 -9.91
CA VAL A 94 -3.65 -19.54 -11.19
C VAL A 94 -3.85 -20.49 -12.38
N ARG A 95 -3.44 -21.76 -12.24
CA ARG A 95 -3.69 -22.80 -13.26
C ARG A 95 -5.19 -23.04 -13.46
N LYS A 96 -5.96 -23.13 -12.37
CA LYS A 96 -7.42 -23.31 -12.42
C LYS A 96 -8.09 -22.13 -13.11
N MET A 97 -7.73 -20.90 -12.74
CA MET A 97 -8.20 -19.68 -13.41
C MET A 97 -7.98 -19.73 -14.93
N SER A 98 -6.78 -20.13 -15.36
CA SER A 98 -6.43 -20.25 -16.77
C SER A 98 -7.26 -21.32 -17.48
N THR A 99 -7.42 -22.49 -16.86
CA THR A 99 -8.23 -23.60 -17.39
C THR A 99 -9.71 -23.21 -17.53
N LEU A 100 -10.24 -22.45 -16.57
CA LEU A 100 -11.61 -21.91 -16.63
C LEU A 100 -11.77 -20.93 -17.80
N CYS A 101 -10.77 -20.08 -18.02
CA CYS A 101 -10.74 -19.13 -19.13
C CYS A 101 -10.82 -19.82 -20.49
N ASP A 102 -10.09 -20.92 -20.67
CA ASP A 102 -10.04 -21.65 -21.94
C ASP A 102 -11.33 -22.43 -22.22
N ARG A 103 -11.98 -22.97 -21.18
CA ARG A 103 -13.16 -23.85 -21.35
C ARG A 103 -14.49 -23.12 -21.43
N GLN A 104 -14.60 -21.93 -20.83
CA GLN A 104 -15.87 -21.19 -20.76
C GLN A 104 -16.10 -20.35 -22.02
N VAL A 105 -17.22 -20.63 -22.70
CA VAL A 105 -17.59 -19.95 -23.94
C VAL A 105 -18.24 -18.58 -23.73
N ASN A 106 -18.77 -18.31 -22.53
CA ASN A 106 -19.54 -17.10 -22.20
C ASN A 106 -18.69 -15.97 -21.59
N LEU A 107 -17.37 -16.13 -21.48
CA LEU A 107 -16.50 -15.07 -20.96
C LEU A 107 -16.39 -13.90 -21.92
N SER A 108 -16.56 -12.70 -21.37
CA SER A 108 -16.34 -11.45 -22.11
C SER A 108 -14.86 -11.25 -22.44
N VAL A 109 -14.58 -10.42 -23.46
CA VAL A 109 -13.19 -10.03 -23.82
C VAL A 109 -12.49 -9.39 -22.62
N ARG A 110 -13.20 -8.56 -21.85
CA ARG A 110 -12.71 -7.94 -20.60
C ARG A 110 -12.23 -8.97 -19.59
N GLU A 111 -13.03 -9.98 -19.29
CA GLU A 111 -12.67 -11.03 -18.33
C GLU A 111 -11.44 -11.84 -18.79
N LYS A 112 -11.34 -12.13 -20.10
CA LYS A 112 -10.17 -12.79 -20.67
C LYS A 112 -8.90 -11.93 -20.56
N LYS A 113 -8.99 -10.61 -20.78
CA LYS A 113 -7.87 -9.67 -20.56
C LYS A 113 -7.42 -9.68 -19.09
N HIS A 114 -8.35 -9.69 -18.13
CA HIS A 114 -8.00 -9.82 -16.72
C HIS A 114 -7.22 -11.11 -16.40
N VAL A 115 -7.69 -12.25 -16.91
CA VAL A 115 -6.97 -13.53 -16.75
C VAL A 115 -5.56 -13.43 -17.31
N LYS A 116 -5.41 -12.87 -18.52
CA LYS A 116 -4.10 -12.69 -19.15
C LYS A 116 -3.18 -11.79 -18.32
N ALA A 117 -3.68 -10.69 -17.78
CA ALA A 117 -2.89 -9.80 -16.94
C ALA A 117 -2.43 -10.49 -15.65
N VAL A 118 -3.29 -11.27 -15.00
CA VAL A 118 -2.92 -12.04 -13.79
C VAL A 118 -1.89 -13.13 -14.09
N GLN A 119 -1.97 -13.79 -15.25
CA GLN A 119 -0.94 -14.74 -15.69
C GLN A 119 0.42 -14.06 -15.87
N LEU A 120 0.44 -12.91 -16.57
CA LEU A 120 1.66 -12.12 -16.75
C LEU A 120 2.25 -11.68 -15.40
N LEU A 121 1.42 -11.22 -14.47
CA LEU A 121 1.84 -10.88 -13.12
C LEU A 121 2.43 -12.09 -12.37
N ALA A 122 1.77 -13.25 -12.46
CA ALA A 122 2.24 -14.48 -11.82
C ALA A 122 3.60 -14.95 -12.35
N ASP A 123 3.87 -14.70 -13.64
CA ASP A 123 5.13 -15.01 -14.30
C ASP A 123 6.21 -13.91 -14.09
N GLY A 124 5.88 -12.83 -13.38
CA GLY A 124 6.80 -11.72 -13.06
C GLY A 124 6.85 -10.60 -14.11
N TYR A 125 6.04 -10.64 -15.16
CA TYR A 125 5.94 -9.61 -16.20
C TYR A 125 4.99 -8.49 -15.78
N ILE A 126 5.35 -7.76 -14.73
CA ILE A 126 4.50 -6.73 -14.10
C ILE A 126 4.14 -5.61 -15.10
N VAL A 127 5.10 -5.15 -15.91
CA VAL A 127 4.86 -4.10 -16.92
C VAL A 127 3.83 -4.54 -17.95
N ASP A 128 3.96 -5.75 -18.48
CA ASP A 128 3.01 -6.29 -19.46
C ASP A 128 1.63 -6.51 -18.85
N ALA A 129 1.56 -6.94 -17.58
CA ALA A 129 0.30 -7.04 -16.85
C ALA A 129 -0.39 -5.68 -16.72
N CYS A 130 0.35 -4.63 -16.34
CA CYS A 130 -0.16 -3.25 -16.29
C CYS A 130 -0.69 -2.79 -17.64
N ASN A 131 0.04 -3.03 -18.74
CA ASN A 131 -0.40 -2.66 -20.08
C ASN A 131 -1.75 -3.31 -20.45
N VAL A 132 -1.93 -4.59 -20.11
CA VAL A 132 -3.21 -5.28 -20.37
C VAL A 132 -4.35 -4.69 -19.53
N TRP A 133 -4.10 -4.28 -18.29
CA TRP A 133 -5.12 -3.59 -17.49
C TRP A 133 -5.40 -2.17 -18.01
N GLU A 134 -4.41 -1.44 -18.50
CA GLU A 134 -4.62 -0.15 -19.17
C GLU A 134 -5.48 -0.30 -20.43
N ASP A 135 -5.26 -1.34 -21.23
CA ASP A 135 -6.11 -1.66 -22.39
C ASP A 135 -7.57 -1.92 -21.97
N ILE A 136 -7.81 -2.50 -20.79
CA ILE A 136 -9.16 -2.62 -20.23
C ILE A 136 -9.70 -1.24 -19.89
N LEU A 137 -8.92 -0.37 -19.25
CA LEU A 137 -9.36 0.97 -18.83
C LEU A 137 -9.68 1.90 -20.01
N LEU A 138 -9.03 1.72 -21.16
CA LEU A 138 -9.36 2.45 -22.39
C LEU A 138 -10.77 2.12 -22.90
N GLU A 139 -11.18 0.85 -22.82
CA GLU A 139 -12.50 0.37 -23.27
C GLU A 139 -13.57 0.49 -22.17
N HIS A 140 -13.17 0.31 -20.92
CA HIS A 140 -14.00 0.19 -19.72
C HIS A 140 -13.42 1.06 -18.59
N PRO A 141 -13.49 2.40 -18.69
CA PRO A 141 -12.91 3.29 -17.69
C PRO A 141 -13.56 3.14 -16.30
N GLY A 142 -14.72 2.50 -16.20
CA GLY A 142 -15.40 2.16 -14.95
C GLY A 142 -14.86 0.93 -14.21
N ASP A 143 -13.87 0.21 -14.77
CA ASP A 143 -13.34 -1.01 -14.18
C ASP A 143 -12.33 -0.73 -13.07
N ILE A 144 -12.83 -0.60 -11.84
CA ILE A 144 -11.99 -0.31 -10.67
C ILE A 144 -10.99 -1.43 -10.36
N LEU A 145 -11.28 -2.69 -10.71
CA LEU A 145 -10.36 -3.79 -10.47
C LEU A 145 -9.16 -3.68 -11.39
N ALA A 146 -9.38 -3.39 -12.68
CA ALA A 146 -8.30 -3.15 -13.63
C ALA A 146 -7.41 -1.99 -13.16
N LEU A 147 -8.02 -0.87 -12.75
CA LEU A 147 -7.26 0.25 -12.19
C LEU A 147 -6.47 -0.17 -10.95
N LYS A 148 -7.12 -0.81 -9.96
CA LYS A 148 -6.45 -1.16 -8.71
C LYS A 148 -5.25 -2.09 -8.96
N CYS A 149 -5.38 -3.06 -9.85
CA CYS A 149 -4.30 -3.97 -10.21
C CYS A 149 -3.16 -3.26 -10.96
N ALA A 150 -3.45 -2.40 -11.94
CA ALA A 150 -2.43 -1.60 -12.62
C ALA A 150 -1.73 -0.65 -11.65
N TYR A 151 -2.50 0.04 -10.81
CA TYR A 151 -2.01 0.97 -9.81
C TYR A 151 -1.06 0.33 -8.81
N LEU A 152 -1.40 -0.86 -8.31
CA LEU A 152 -0.47 -1.64 -7.48
C LEU A 152 0.80 -1.99 -8.25
N GLY A 153 0.69 -2.41 -9.52
CA GLY A 153 1.86 -2.64 -10.36
C GLY A 153 2.76 -1.41 -10.47
N TYR A 154 2.20 -0.21 -10.63
CA TYR A 154 2.97 1.04 -10.65
C TYR A 154 3.64 1.35 -9.30
N ILE A 155 2.99 1.05 -8.16
CA ILE A 155 3.64 1.14 -6.85
C ILE A 155 4.87 0.22 -6.79
N TYR A 156 4.74 -1.04 -7.25
CA TYR A 156 5.84 -2.01 -7.26
C TYR A 156 6.98 -1.61 -8.21
N LEU A 157 6.65 -0.97 -9.33
CA LEU A 157 7.62 -0.50 -10.32
C LEU A 157 8.25 0.86 -9.94
N GLY A 158 7.67 1.59 -8.99
CA GLY A 158 8.05 2.97 -8.68
C GLY A 158 7.70 3.95 -9.81
N ASP A 159 6.65 3.66 -10.59
CA ASP A 159 6.22 4.51 -11.71
C ASP A 159 5.25 5.60 -11.24
N SER A 160 5.80 6.63 -10.61
CA SER A 160 5.04 7.76 -10.07
C SER A 160 4.25 8.52 -11.14
N ALA A 161 4.73 8.55 -12.39
CA ALA A 161 4.00 9.19 -13.49
C ALA A 161 2.70 8.43 -13.78
N GLN A 162 2.76 7.10 -13.88
CA GLN A 162 1.57 6.29 -14.13
C GLN A 162 0.61 6.23 -12.94
N LEU A 163 1.08 6.32 -11.69
CA LEU A 163 0.21 6.49 -10.52
C LEU A 163 -0.72 7.70 -10.67
N ARG A 164 -0.21 8.81 -11.23
CA ARG A 164 -1.02 9.98 -11.54
C ARG A 164 -1.84 9.79 -12.80
N ASP A 165 -1.17 9.47 -13.91
CA ASP A 165 -1.75 9.61 -15.25
C ASP A 165 -2.78 8.53 -15.57
N SER A 166 -2.64 7.32 -15.01
CA SER A 166 -3.64 6.24 -15.15
C SER A 166 -4.98 6.64 -14.54
N VAL A 167 -4.97 7.14 -13.29
CA VAL A 167 -6.20 7.59 -12.63
C VAL A 167 -6.75 8.85 -13.32
N ALA A 168 -5.86 9.79 -13.70
CA ALA A 168 -6.26 11.03 -14.37
C ALA A 168 -6.99 10.78 -15.70
N ARG A 169 -6.55 9.77 -16.49
CA ARG A 169 -7.18 9.41 -17.77
C ARG A 169 -8.63 8.99 -17.60
N ILE A 170 -8.93 8.19 -16.58
CA ILE A 170 -10.28 7.64 -16.42
C ILE A 170 -11.20 8.55 -15.59
N LEU A 171 -10.66 9.41 -14.72
CA LEU A 171 -11.44 10.19 -13.75
C LEU A 171 -12.62 10.98 -14.36
N PRO A 172 -12.50 11.60 -15.56
CA PRO A 172 -13.63 12.30 -16.20
C PRO A 172 -14.82 11.41 -16.57
N HIS A 173 -14.62 10.09 -16.66
CA HIS A 173 -15.68 9.12 -16.96
C HIS A 173 -16.45 8.68 -15.71
N TRP A 174 -16.00 9.05 -14.51
CA TRP A 174 -16.66 8.70 -13.26
C TRP A 174 -17.54 9.84 -12.77
N LYS A 175 -18.73 9.48 -12.27
CA LYS A 175 -19.64 10.42 -11.63
C LYS A 175 -19.30 10.52 -10.15
N THR A 176 -19.56 11.68 -9.54
CA THR A 176 -19.41 11.88 -8.09
C THR A 176 -20.31 10.95 -7.27
N SER A 177 -21.40 10.46 -7.86
CA SER A 177 -22.32 9.48 -7.28
C SER A 177 -21.89 8.03 -7.49
N SER A 178 -20.83 7.77 -8.26
CA SER A 178 -20.37 6.39 -8.51
C SER A 178 -19.82 5.78 -7.23
N PRO A 179 -20.11 4.49 -6.96
CA PRO A 179 -19.36 3.76 -5.93
C PRO A 179 -17.87 3.83 -6.30
N TYR A 180 -17.01 4.05 -5.30
CA TYR A 180 -15.56 4.26 -5.44
C TYR A 180 -15.05 5.62 -5.89
N TYR A 181 -15.89 6.60 -6.22
CA TYR A 181 -15.40 7.93 -6.63
C TYR A 181 -14.47 8.56 -5.58
N GLY A 182 -14.76 8.41 -4.29
CA GLY A 182 -13.89 8.85 -3.20
C GLY A 182 -12.49 8.21 -3.25
N PHE A 183 -12.41 6.88 -3.40
CA PHE A 183 -11.12 6.18 -3.49
C PHE A 183 -10.32 6.56 -4.74
N LEU A 184 -10.99 6.85 -5.87
CA LEU A 184 -10.31 7.36 -7.07
C LEU A 184 -9.65 8.71 -6.83
N LEU A 185 -10.32 9.61 -6.08
CA LEU A 185 -9.73 10.87 -5.68
C LEU A 185 -8.52 10.65 -4.78
N GLY A 186 -8.58 9.72 -3.83
CA GLY A 186 -7.43 9.35 -2.99
C GLY A 186 -6.25 8.81 -3.79
N MET A 187 -6.49 7.87 -4.71
CA MET A 187 -5.46 7.30 -5.58
C MET A 187 -4.81 8.36 -6.49
N HIS A 188 -5.62 9.26 -7.06
CA HIS A 188 -5.10 10.35 -7.89
C HIS A 188 -4.35 11.40 -7.06
N ALA A 189 -4.83 11.70 -5.84
CA ALA A 189 -4.14 12.59 -4.91
C ALA A 189 -2.73 12.07 -4.60
N PHE A 190 -2.59 10.76 -4.35
CA PHE A 190 -1.28 10.15 -4.13
C PHE A 190 -0.38 10.25 -5.36
N GLY A 191 -0.89 9.97 -6.56
CA GLY A 191 -0.10 10.16 -7.79
C GLY A 191 0.34 11.61 -8.01
N LEU A 192 -0.48 12.59 -7.63
CA LEU A 192 -0.09 14.01 -7.64
C LEU A 192 1.01 14.30 -6.61
N GLU A 193 0.93 13.74 -5.41
CA GLU A 193 1.94 13.89 -4.36
C GLU A 193 3.29 13.30 -4.79
N GLU A 194 3.30 12.06 -5.28
CA GLU A 194 4.48 11.36 -5.79
C GLU A 194 5.11 12.05 -7.01
N THR A 195 4.38 12.98 -7.64
CA THR A 195 4.87 13.83 -8.73
C THR A 195 5.04 15.30 -8.34
N ASN A 196 5.16 15.58 -7.04
CA ASN A 196 5.46 16.87 -6.42
C ASN A 196 4.39 17.96 -6.63
N MET A 197 3.16 17.59 -6.99
CA MET A 197 2.04 18.52 -7.17
C MET A 197 1.24 18.70 -5.86
N TYR A 198 1.94 19.05 -4.78
CA TYR A 198 1.43 18.99 -3.40
C TYR A 198 0.12 19.76 -3.16
N GLU A 199 -0.01 20.97 -3.69
CA GLU A 199 -1.25 21.76 -3.53
C GLU A 199 -2.47 21.06 -4.14
N ARG A 200 -2.29 20.46 -5.33
CA ARG A 200 -3.36 19.72 -6.01
C ARG A 200 -3.65 18.40 -5.29
N ALA A 201 -2.61 17.72 -4.82
CA ALA A 201 -2.74 16.50 -4.04
C ALA A 201 -3.54 16.74 -2.75
N GLU A 202 -3.21 17.76 -1.98
CA GLU A 202 -3.93 18.12 -0.75
C GLU A 202 -5.41 18.41 -1.02
N LYS A 203 -5.71 19.24 -2.02
CA LYS A 203 -7.10 19.57 -2.37
C LYS A 203 -7.91 18.31 -2.67
N GLN A 204 -7.31 17.34 -3.37
CA GLN A 204 -8.01 16.10 -3.71
C GLN A 204 -8.09 15.12 -2.56
N ALA A 205 -7.03 14.95 -1.76
CA ALA A 205 -7.05 14.09 -0.58
C ALA A 205 -8.11 14.56 0.42
N ARG A 206 -8.20 15.88 0.66
CA ARG A 206 -9.28 16.46 1.49
C ARG A 206 -10.66 16.19 0.91
N LYS A 207 -10.82 16.33 -0.41
CA LYS A 207 -12.10 16.02 -1.07
C LYS A 207 -12.48 14.54 -0.96
N ALA A 208 -11.51 13.65 -1.05
CA ALA A 208 -11.73 12.22 -0.84
C ALA A 208 -12.17 11.93 0.60
N LEU A 209 -11.52 12.54 1.60
CA LEU A 209 -11.89 12.41 3.02
C LEU A 209 -13.25 13.03 3.35
N GLU A 210 -13.67 14.10 2.66
CA GLU A 210 -15.04 14.63 2.77
C GLU A 210 -16.10 13.60 2.30
N LEU A 211 -15.78 12.81 1.27
CA LEU A 211 -16.68 11.78 0.76
C LEU A 211 -16.63 10.49 1.59
N ASN A 212 -15.43 10.14 2.07
CA ASN A 212 -15.20 8.99 2.93
C ASN A 212 -14.07 9.29 3.92
N ARG A 213 -14.43 9.70 5.13
CA ARG A 213 -13.47 9.97 6.22
C ARG A 213 -12.61 8.76 6.58
N HIS A 214 -13.09 7.54 6.31
CA HIS A 214 -12.40 6.29 6.62
C HIS A 214 -11.46 5.81 5.50
N ASP A 215 -11.26 6.61 4.45
CA ASP A 215 -10.31 6.28 3.39
C ASP A 215 -8.86 6.45 3.88
N CYS A 216 -8.30 5.34 4.36
CA CYS A 216 -6.95 5.28 4.91
C CYS A 216 -5.87 5.71 3.88
N TRP A 217 -6.13 5.55 2.57
CA TRP A 217 -5.22 5.98 1.49
C TRP A 217 -5.20 7.49 1.30
N SER A 218 -6.35 8.13 1.45
CA SER A 218 -6.44 9.58 1.42
C SER A 218 -5.82 10.22 2.65
N THR A 219 -5.95 9.60 3.83
CA THR A 219 -5.20 9.99 5.03
C THR A 219 -3.69 9.90 4.79
N HIS A 220 -3.22 8.74 4.30
CA HIS A 220 -1.83 8.50 3.95
C HIS A 220 -1.25 9.58 3.02
N THR A 221 -1.98 9.88 1.94
CA THR A 221 -1.61 10.92 0.99
C THR A 221 -1.52 12.31 1.65
N LEU A 222 -2.50 12.68 2.47
CA LEU A 222 -2.49 13.99 3.13
C LEU A 222 -1.33 14.10 4.13
N SER A 223 -0.99 13.01 4.83
CA SER A 223 0.18 12.95 5.71
C SER A 223 1.48 13.20 4.94
N HIS A 224 1.65 12.53 3.80
CA HIS A 224 2.75 12.80 2.87
C HIS A 224 2.81 14.27 2.47
N VAL A 225 1.71 14.85 2.01
CA VAL A 225 1.70 16.26 1.60
C VAL A 225 2.11 17.20 2.74
N LEU A 226 1.61 16.97 3.95
CA LEU A 226 1.98 17.78 5.13
C LEU A 226 3.46 17.62 5.50
N GLU A 227 4.01 16.42 5.36
CA GLU A 227 5.44 16.13 5.53
C GLU A 227 6.29 16.87 4.49
N MET A 228 6.02 16.65 3.20
CA MET A 228 6.78 17.21 2.09
C MET A 228 6.74 18.74 2.00
N THR A 229 5.75 19.36 2.66
CA THR A 229 5.59 20.82 2.73
C THR A 229 6.02 21.42 4.06
N GLY A 230 6.60 20.63 4.97
CA GLY A 230 7.14 21.11 6.25
C GLY A 230 6.07 21.62 7.22
N ARG A 231 4.88 21.02 7.22
CA ARG A 231 3.73 21.40 8.07
C ARG A 231 3.49 20.37 9.17
N GLN A 232 4.53 20.04 9.94
CA GLN A 232 4.51 18.98 10.94
C GLN A 232 3.44 19.17 12.01
N ASP A 233 3.19 20.41 12.45
CA ASP A 233 2.13 20.70 13.44
C ASP A 233 0.75 20.31 12.94
N GLN A 234 0.44 20.65 11.69
CA GLN A 234 -0.82 20.27 11.05
C GLN A 234 -0.88 18.76 10.81
N GLY A 235 0.26 18.13 10.47
CA GLY A 235 0.37 16.68 10.30
C GLY A 235 0.06 15.91 11.58
N ILE A 236 0.65 16.33 12.71
CA ILE A 236 0.40 15.76 14.03
C ILE A 236 -1.05 15.96 14.45
N GLU A 237 -1.57 17.18 14.38
CA GLU A 237 -2.97 17.48 14.73
C GLU A 237 -3.94 16.64 13.89
N PHE A 238 -3.73 16.58 12.57
CA PHE A 238 -4.56 15.80 11.66
C PHE A 238 -4.55 14.32 12.01
N LEU A 239 -3.36 13.69 12.07
CA LEU A 239 -3.25 12.25 12.32
C LEU A 239 -3.76 11.86 13.71
N THR A 240 -3.47 12.65 14.74
CA THR A 240 -3.92 12.36 16.11
C THR A 240 -5.42 12.57 16.32
N SER A 241 -6.01 13.62 15.73
CA SER A 241 -7.45 13.90 15.88
C SER A 241 -8.34 12.95 15.08
N THR A 242 -7.77 12.22 14.12
CA THR A 242 -8.51 11.33 13.19
C THR A 242 -8.15 9.85 13.34
N VAL A 243 -7.42 9.42 14.37
CA VAL A 243 -6.98 8.02 14.54
C VAL A 243 -8.12 7.02 14.35
N SER A 244 -9.28 7.26 14.98
CA SER A 244 -10.46 6.39 14.88
C SER A 244 -11.06 6.28 13.48
N ASP A 245 -10.66 7.16 12.56
CA ASP A 245 -11.10 7.11 11.17
C ASP A 245 -10.31 6.14 10.33
N TRP A 246 -9.00 6.05 10.55
CA TRP A 246 -8.09 5.32 9.67
C TRP A 246 -7.39 4.11 10.33
N GLU A 247 -7.46 3.94 11.65
CA GLU A 247 -6.82 2.82 12.36
C GLU A 247 -7.32 1.43 11.92
N GLY A 248 -8.56 1.36 11.44
CA GLY A 248 -9.14 0.13 10.86
C GLY A 248 -8.53 -0.30 9.53
N GLY A 249 -7.69 0.53 8.91
CA GLY A 249 -7.07 0.31 7.58
C GLY A 249 -5.90 -0.68 7.54
N LYS A 250 -5.72 -1.51 8.58
CA LYS A 250 -4.68 -2.55 8.71
C LYS A 250 -3.26 -2.09 8.35
N SER A 251 -2.71 -2.59 7.24
CA SER A 251 -1.31 -2.33 6.83
C SER A 251 -1.06 -0.85 6.56
N LEU A 252 -2.08 -0.15 6.05
CA LEU A 252 -1.98 1.27 5.77
C LEU A 252 -2.16 2.13 7.03
N ALA A 253 -2.91 1.63 8.03
CA ALA A 253 -2.97 2.24 9.34
C ALA A 253 -1.60 2.23 10.03
N CYS A 254 -0.88 1.11 9.96
CA CYS A 254 0.51 1.06 10.40
C CYS A 254 1.32 2.16 9.71
N HIS A 255 1.23 2.30 8.39
CA HIS A 255 1.93 3.34 7.63
C HIS A 255 1.58 4.77 8.06
N ASN A 256 0.32 5.05 8.40
CA ASN A 256 -0.09 6.36 8.91
C ASN A 256 0.52 6.67 10.28
N TYR A 257 0.65 5.68 11.16
CA TYR A 257 1.42 5.84 12.40
C TYR A 257 2.90 6.13 12.14
N TRP A 258 3.49 5.61 11.07
CA TRP A 258 4.86 5.97 10.67
C TRP A 258 4.99 7.44 10.29
N HIS A 259 4.04 8.00 9.53
CA HIS A 259 4.05 9.44 9.24
C HIS A 259 3.89 10.30 10.51
N LEU A 260 3.06 9.86 11.45
CA LEU A 260 2.95 10.55 12.73
C LEU A 260 4.29 10.55 13.48
N ALA A 261 4.98 9.41 13.53
CA ALA A 261 6.31 9.31 14.12
C ALA A 261 7.34 10.19 13.39
N LEU A 262 7.28 10.26 12.05
CA LEU A 262 8.14 11.12 11.23
C LEU A 262 7.96 12.60 11.57
N HIS A 263 6.71 13.09 11.68
CA HIS A 263 6.46 14.46 12.08
C HIS A 263 7.06 14.79 13.46
N HIS A 264 6.94 13.88 14.43
CA HIS A 264 7.57 14.04 15.75
C HIS A 264 9.10 14.03 15.66
N ILE A 265 9.71 13.14 14.86
CA ILE A 265 11.17 13.10 14.65
C ILE A 265 11.67 14.43 14.06
N GLU A 266 11.00 14.97 13.06
CA GLU A 266 11.39 16.24 12.42
C GLU A 266 11.33 17.43 13.39
N LYS A 267 10.39 17.40 14.35
CA LYS A 267 10.30 18.38 15.44
C LYS A 267 11.31 18.15 16.56
N GLY A 268 12.07 17.05 16.53
CA GLY A 268 12.97 16.65 17.61
C GLY A 268 12.26 16.06 18.84
N GLN A 269 11.00 15.67 18.70
CA GLN A 269 10.16 15.01 19.70
C GLN A 269 10.39 13.49 19.64
N TYR A 270 11.60 13.07 20.00
CA TYR A 270 12.01 11.68 19.80
C TYR A 270 11.31 10.69 20.74
N GLN A 271 10.80 11.14 21.90
CA GLN A 271 10.12 10.24 22.84
C GLN A 271 8.74 9.82 22.31
N GLU A 272 8.00 10.78 21.77
CA GLU A 272 6.68 10.58 21.16
C GLU A 272 6.78 9.68 19.92
N ALA A 273 7.81 9.89 19.10
CA ALA A 273 8.10 9.02 17.98
C ALA A 273 8.41 7.57 18.42
N VAL A 274 9.15 7.39 19.52
CA VAL A 274 9.45 6.08 20.10
C VAL A 274 8.20 5.42 20.66
N ASP A 275 7.32 6.14 21.35
CA ASP A 275 6.10 5.58 21.93
C ASP A 275 5.11 5.07 20.85
N ILE A 276 5.01 5.78 19.72
CA ILE A 276 4.23 5.37 18.54
C ILE A 276 4.85 4.12 17.89
N PHE A 277 6.18 4.10 17.80
CA PHE A 277 6.94 3.02 17.20
C PHE A 277 6.88 1.74 18.05
N ASP A 278 6.98 1.87 19.38
CA ASP A 278 6.91 0.78 20.37
C ASP A 278 5.52 0.15 20.47
N SER A 279 4.46 0.91 20.19
CA SER A 279 3.08 0.43 20.28
C SER A 279 2.53 -0.19 18.99
N GLN A 280 3.07 0.13 17.80
CA GLN A 280 2.42 -0.20 16.52
C GLN A 280 3.31 -0.80 15.40
N VAL A 281 4.64 -0.93 15.56
CA VAL A 281 5.57 -1.13 14.40
C VAL A 281 6.48 -2.41 14.44
N CYS A 282 6.17 -3.44 15.23
CA CYS A 282 6.77 -4.81 15.22
C CYS A 282 8.13 -5.08 15.93
N GLN A 283 8.31 -6.39 16.23
CA GLN A 283 9.20 -7.09 17.17
C GLN A 283 10.69 -6.71 17.24
N ALA A 284 11.32 -6.18 16.18
CA ALA A 284 12.72 -5.72 16.24
C ALA A 284 12.91 -4.56 17.25
N LEU A 285 11.81 -3.86 17.55
CA LEU A 285 11.75 -2.72 18.46
C LEU A 285 11.55 -3.12 19.91
N VAL A 286 10.98 -4.30 20.15
CA VAL A 286 10.92 -4.89 21.49
C VAL A 286 12.34 -5.03 22.05
N SER A 287 13.28 -5.53 21.25
CA SER A 287 14.69 -5.60 21.64
C SER A 287 15.37 -4.23 21.77
N PHE A 288 14.97 -3.23 20.98
CA PHE A 288 15.49 -1.85 21.12
C PHE A 288 15.04 -1.21 22.44
N ARG A 289 13.77 -1.41 22.80
CA ARG A 289 13.15 -0.93 24.04
C ARG A 289 13.73 -1.61 25.28
N GLU A 290 14.06 -2.90 25.19
CA GLU A 290 14.71 -3.66 26.28
C GLU A 290 16.20 -3.30 26.45
N GLY A 291 16.74 -2.39 25.63
CA GLY A 291 18.14 -2.00 25.65
C GLY A 291 19.07 -3.04 25.01
N ASP A 292 18.52 -4.08 24.38
CA ASP A 292 19.27 -5.07 23.62
C ASP A 292 19.58 -4.54 22.21
N PHE A 293 20.36 -3.46 22.20
CA PHE A 293 20.84 -2.81 20.99
C PHE A 293 21.76 -3.72 20.15
N ALA A 294 22.27 -4.82 20.72
CA ALA A 294 23.04 -5.81 19.98
C ALA A 294 22.13 -6.66 19.09
N ASN A 295 21.02 -7.18 19.64
CA ASN A 295 20.04 -7.94 18.87
C ASN A 295 19.38 -7.11 17.77
N VAL A 296 19.13 -5.82 18.02
CA VAL A 296 18.63 -4.90 16.98
C VAL A 296 19.58 -4.81 15.79
N VAL A 297 20.88 -4.66 16.04
CA VAL A 297 21.88 -4.60 14.96
C VAL A 297 21.96 -5.94 14.22
N ASP A 298 21.93 -7.06 14.95
CA ASP A 298 21.98 -8.41 14.36
C ASP A 298 20.76 -8.69 13.45
N LEU A 299 19.58 -8.17 13.81
CA LEU A 299 18.34 -8.31 13.02
C LEU A 299 18.28 -7.37 11.82
N LEU A 300 18.70 -6.11 11.97
CA LEU A 300 18.51 -5.08 10.95
C LEU A 300 19.69 -4.98 9.96
N HIS A 301 20.93 -5.24 10.38
CA HIS A 301 22.10 -5.11 9.51
C HIS A 301 22.06 -6.01 8.26
N PRO A 302 21.65 -7.29 8.32
CA PRO A 302 21.57 -8.16 7.14
C PRO A 302 20.48 -7.76 6.13
N LEU A 303 19.48 -7.00 6.56
CA LEU A 303 18.35 -6.54 5.74
C LEU A 303 18.66 -5.23 5.01
N ARG A 304 19.69 -4.50 5.44
CA ARG A 304 20.11 -3.20 4.91
C ARG A 304 20.22 -3.16 3.38
N TYR A 305 20.85 -4.18 2.78
CA TYR A 305 21.04 -4.25 1.33
C TYR A 305 19.87 -4.91 0.59
N LYS A 306 18.91 -5.50 1.33
CA LYS A 306 17.72 -6.17 0.80
C LYS A 306 16.48 -5.29 0.83
N ILE A 307 16.54 -4.13 1.48
CA ILE A 307 15.42 -3.18 1.56
C ILE A 307 14.99 -2.63 0.20
N PHE A 308 15.91 -2.62 -0.78
CA PHE A 308 15.61 -2.34 -2.19
C PHE A 308 14.58 -3.31 -2.80
N VAL A 309 14.50 -4.54 -2.29
CA VAL A 309 13.63 -5.62 -2.79
C VAL A 309 12.26 -5.60 -2.11
N ILE A 310 12.15 -4.98 -0.94
CA ILE A 310 10.95 -5.00 -0.09
C ILE A 310 9.96 -3.87 -0.46
N GLY A 311 10.39 -2.91 -1.29
CA GLY A 311 9.61 -1.72 -1.64
C GLY A 311 9.67 -0.69 -0.52
N GLY A 312 10.22 0.49 -0.83
CA GLY A 312 10.25 1.61 0.11
C GLY A 312 10.74 2.91 -0.53
N SER A 313 10.09 4.03 -0.21
CA SER A 313 10.46 5.36 -0.69
C SER A 313 11.86 5.76 -0.19
N ASN A 314 12.47 6.78 -0.81
CA ASN A 314 13.79 7.26 -0.39
C ASN A 314 13.81 7.71 1.09
N ALA A 315 12.68 8.24 1.60
CA ALA A 315 12.50 8.64 2.99
C ALA A 315 12.41 7.43 3.94
N GLN A 316 11.63 6.41 3.60
CA GLN A 316 11.49 5.19 4.41
C GLN A 316 12.83 4.44 4.56
N ARG A 317 13.62 4.37 3.48
CA ARG A 317 14.98 3.85 3.50
C ARG A 317 15.91 4.67 4.38
N ASP A 318 15.69 5.98 4.44
CA ASP A 318 16.47 6.90 5.26
C ASP A 318 16.26 6.67 6.75
N VAL A 319 15.01 6.46 7.16
CA VAL A 319 14.61 6.16 8.54
C VAL A 319 15.21 4.83 9.00
N PHE A 320 15.14 3.78 8.16
CA PHE A 320 15.77 2.50 8.47
C PHE A 320 17.27 2.64 8.71
N ASN A 321 17.97 3.37 7.84
CA ASN A 321 19.39 3.63 8.00
C ASN A 321 19.69 4.45 9.27
N LEU A 322 18.87 5.45 9.59
CA LEU A 322 19.01 6.26 10.81
C LEU A 322 18.79 5.45 12.09
N LEU A 323 17.80 4.54 12.11
CA LEU A 323 17.55 3.63 13.22
C LEU A 323 18.72 2.68 13.43
N LEU A 324 19.22 2.07 12.36
CA LEU A 324 20.39 1.18 12.42
C LEU A 324 21.65 1.93 12.87
N ILE A 325 21.88 3.16 12.38
CA ILE A 325 22.98 4.02 12.85
C ILE A 325 22.85 4.26 14.36
N HIS A 326 21.65 4.60 14.84
CA HIS A 326 21.43 4.93 16.24
C HIS A 326 21.55 3.71 17.17
N ALA A 327 21.01 2.56 16.78
CA ALA A 327 21.20 1.29 17.48
C ALA A 327 22.68 0.89 17.52
N ALA A 328 23.37 1.02 16.38
CA ALA A 328 24.79 0.72 16.26
C ALA A 328 25.68 1.70 17.07
N LEU A 329 25.25 2.92 17.35
CA LEU A 329 25.95 3.86 18.25
C LEU A 329 25.74 3.57 19.74
N LYS A 330 24.60 2.95 20.09
CA LYS A 330 24.23 2.62 21.48
C LYS A 330 24.55 1.19 21.88
N SER A 331 24.98 0.36 20.93
CA SER A 331 25.25 -1.05 21.18
C SER A 331 26.43 -1.25 22.14
N PRO A 332 26.38 -2.19 23.08
CA PRO A 332 27.54 -2.49 23.94
C PRO A 332 28.70 -3.16 23.17
N ARG A 333 28.47 -3.55 21.91
CA ARG A 333 29.45 -4.22 21.04
C ARG A 333 30.25 -3.22 20.21
N VAL A 334 31.56 -3.13 20.44
CA VAL A 334 32.48 -2.15 19.84
C VAL A 334 32.55 -2.27 18.30
N GLU A 335 32.33 -3.46 17.77
CA GLU A 335 32.24 -3.75 16.34
C GLU A 335 31.05 -3.06 15.67
N HIS A 336 29.92 -2.89 16.37
CA HIS A 336 28.75 -2.18 15.83
C HIS A 336 29.01 -0.69 15.68
N HIS A 337 29.86 -0.11 16.53
CA HIS A 337 30.24 1.31 16.42
C HIS A 337 30.99 1.60 15.10
N ARG A 338 31.69 0.60 14.54
CA ARG A 338 32.33 0.71 13.21
C ARG A 338 31.30 0.77 12.09
N ILE A 339 30.20 0.03 12.22
CA ILE A 339 29.07 0.04 11.29
C ILE A 339 28.42 1.43 11.27
N ALA A 340 28.14 2.00 12.45
CA ALA A 340 27.59 3.35 12.55
C ALA A 340 28.48 4.41 11.88
N ARG A 341 29.81 4.30 12.03
CA ARG A 341 30.78 5.20 11.38
C ARG A 341 30.76 5.11 9.87
N SER A 342 30.81 3.90 9.32
CA SER A 342 30.73 3.69 7.86
C SER A 342 29.44 4.27 7.29
N MET A 343 28.32 3.97 7.94
CA MET A 343 27.00 4.42 7.50
C MET A 343 26.84 5.95 7.56
N LEU A 344 27.41 6.61 8.58
CA LEU A 344 27.38 8.07 8.66
C LEU A 344 28.27 8.74 7.62
N ALA A 345 29.42 8.15 7.29
CA ALA A 345 30.29 8.63 6.21
C ALA A 345 29.61 8.50 4.84
N GLU A 346 28.99 7.35 4.57
CA GLU A 346 28.20 7.12 3.36
C GLU A 346 27.02 8.13 3.27
N ARG A 347 26.33 8.36 4.38
CA ARG A 347 25.23 9.32 4.46
C ARG A 347 25.69 10.77 4.22
N LYS A 348 26.84 11.18 4.76
CA LYS A 348 27.39 12.53 4.55
C LYS A 348 27.78 12.74 3.09
N ALA A 349 28.30 11.72 2.41
CA ALA A 349 28.60 11.77 0.98
C ALA A 349 27.33 11.91 0.11
N LEU A 350 26.20 11.32 0.54
CA LEU A 350 24.93 11.37 -0.18
C LEU A 350 24.06 12.60 0.17
N LYS A 351 24.19 13.14 1.38
CA LYS A 351 23.39 14.25 1.92
C LYS A 351 24.29 15.29 2.58
N GLU A 352 25.12 15.94 1.76
CA GLU A 352 26.21 16.82 2.21
C GLU A 352 25.76 17.94 3.16
N ASN A 353 24.58 18.51 2.95
CA ASN A 353 24.06 19.63 3.76
C ASN A 353 23.05 19.22 4.85
N SER A 354 23.06 17.97 5.30
CA SER A 354 22.08 17.47 6.30
C SER A 354 22.48 17.82 7.74
N PRO A 355 21.75 18.72 8.45
CA PRO A 355 22.09 19.10 9.83
C PRO A 355 21.97 17.93 10.83
N LEU A 356 21.06 16.98 10.55
CA LEU A 356 20.92 15.74 11.32
C LEU A 356 22.16 14.86 11.22
N THR A 357 22.73 14.73 10.03
CA THR A 357 23.93 13.93 9.76
C THR A 357 25.14 14.54 10.47
N ASP A 358 25.27 15.87 10.45
CA ASP A 358 26.32 16.60 11.15
C ASP A 358 26.25 16.43 12.68
N ARG A 359 25.04 16.48 13.25
CA ARG A 359 24.82 16.24 14.67
C ARG A 359 25.14 14.80 15.09
N LEU A 360 24.82 13.81 14.26
CA LEU A 360 25.14 12.40 14.53
C LEU A 360 26.64 12.12 14.42
N LEU A 361 27.31 12.70 13.41
CA LEU A 361 28.78 12.68 13.31
C LEU A 361 29.45 13.28 14.56
N GLY A 362 28.92 14.39 15.09
CA GLY A 362 29.40 14.98 16.34
C GLY A 362 29.33 14.02 17.54
N LYS A 363 28.28 13.20 17.64
CA LYS A 363 28.14 12.18 18.70
C LYS A 363 29.14 11.04 18.55
N VAL A 364 29.46 10.64 17.32
CA VAL A 364 30.50 9.63 17.05
C VAL A 364 31.87 10.12 17.51
N VAL A 365 32.20 11.38 17.21
CA VAL A 365 33.48 11.99 17.61
C VAL A 365 33.59 12.05 19.14
N ALA A 366 32.51 12.36 19.84
CA ALA A 366 32.48 12.37 21.31
C ALA A 366 32.73 10.98 21.94
N LEU A 367 32.27 9.90 21.30
CA LEU A 367 32.49 8.51 21.73
C LEU A 367 33.93 8.01 21.50
N HIS A 368 34.84 8.82 20.97
CA HIS A 368 36.27 8.51 20.80
C HIS A 368 37.18 9.16 21.86
N TRP A 369 36.66 10.11 22.64
CA TRP A 369 37.45 10.88 23.62
C TRP A 369 37.00 10.69 25.08
N GLY A 370 36.13 9.71 25.34
CA GLY A 370 35.81 9.19 26.66
C GLY A 370 35.99 7.68 26.65
#